data_AF-A0A3A4YUG7-F1
#
_entry.id   AF-A0A3A4YUG7-F1
#
_cell.length_a   1.000
_cell.length_b   1.000
_cell.length_c   1.000
_cell.angle_alpha   90.00
_cell.angle_beta   90.00
_cell.angle_gamma   90.00
#
_symmetry.space_group_name_H-M   'P 1'
#
loop_
_entity.id
_entity.type
_entity.pdbx_description
1 polymer ?
#
loop_
_entity_poly.entity_id
_entity_poly.type
_entity_poly.pdbx_seq_one_letter_code
_entity_poly.pdbx_strand_id
1 'polypeptide(L)' 'MFAMTRELAAILGIDPSRLRLEWISSAEGTRFAQVATEFTERVKAIGPSPIRKAA' A
#
# COMPACT_ATOMS: atom_id res chain seq x y z
N MET A 1 4.15 4.35 -14.58
CA MET A 1 3.18 5.21 -13.87
C MET A 1 3.23 5.03 -12.34
N PHE A 2 3.32 3.81 -11.82
CA PHE A 2 3.39 3.56 -10.36
C PHE A 2 4.51 4.33 -9.62
N ALA A 3 5.70 4.43 -10.22
CA ALA A 3 6.81 5.18 -9.62
C ALA A 3 6.47 6.65 -9.36
N MET A 4 5.82 7.32 -10.32
CA MET A 4 5.38 8.71 -10.16
C MET A 4 4.30 8.84 -9.08
N THR A 5 3.37 7.89 -9.00
CA THR A 5 2.34 7.88 -7.95
C THR A 5 2.97 7.71 -6.57
N ARG A 6 3.99 6.85 -6.45
CA ARG A 6 4.74 6.65 -5.21
C ARG A 6 5.52 7.90 -4.80
N GLU A 7 6.09 8.60 -5.76
CA GLU A 7 6.77 9.89 -5.55
C GLU A 7 5.78 10.99 -5.12
N LEU A 8 4.64 11.12 -5.81
CA LEU A 8 3.58 12.05 -5.44
C LEU A 8 3.07 11.78 -4.01
N ALA A 9 2.89 10.52 -3.63
CA ALA A 9 2.49 10.16 -2.27
C ALA A 9 3.51 10.68 -1.24
N ALA A 10 4.81 10.54 -1.53
CA ALA A 10 5.87 11.09 -0.67
C ALA A 10 5.79 12.61 -0.56
N ILE A 11 5.58 13.33 -1.68
CA ILE A 11 5.43 14.79 -1.72
C ILE A 11 4.24 15.24 -0.86
N LEU A 12 3.15 14.48 -0.86
CA LEU A 12 1.95 14.74 -0.06
C LEU A 12 2.09 14.33 1.42
N GLY A 13 3.26 13.88 1.86
CA GLY A 13 3.51 13.44 3.24
C GLY A 13 2.88 12.08 3.58
N ILE A 14 2.53 11.29 2.57
CA ILE A 14 2.03 9.93 2.73
C ILE A 14 3.24 8.99 2.68
N ASP A 15 3.39 8.12 3.67
CA ASP A 15 4.43 7.09 3.66
C ASP A 15 4.34 6.23 2.37
N PRO A 16 5.38 6.21 1.51
CA PRO A 16 5.37 5.46 0.26
C PRO A 16 5.16 3.95 0.43
N SER A 17 5.45 3.40 1.62
CA SER A 17 5.18 2.01 1.98
C SER A 17 3.70 1.67 2.06
N ARG A 18 2.81 2.67 2.04
CA ARG A 18 1.35 2.50 1.91
C ARG A 18 0.92 2.23 0.48
N LEU A 19 1.85 2.14 -0.47
CA LEU A 19 1.62 1.72 -1.85
C LEU A 19 2.46 0.49 -2.17
N ARG A 20 1.82 -0.54 -2.71
CA ARG A 20 2.47 -1.77 -3.18
C ARG A 20 1.85 -2.17 -4.51
N LEU A 21 2.69 -2.52 -5.48
CA LEU A 21 2.28 -3.10 -6.76
C LEU A 21 2.73 -4.54 -6.78
N GLU A 22 1.81 -5.47 -7.01
CA GLU A 22 2.08 -6.89 -7.13
C GLU A 22 1.30 -7.43 -8.32
N TRP A 23 1.93 -8.31 -9.09
CA TRP A 23 1.30 -9.00 -10.20
C TRP A 23 0.91 -10.40 -9.73
N ILE A 24 -0.39 -10.68 -9.74
CA ILE A 24 -0.94 -11.95 -9.25
C ILE A 24 -1.96 -12.42 -10.29
N SER A 25 -1.77 -13.64 -10.79
CA SER A 25 -2.69 -14.27 -11.75
C SER A 25 -4.01 -14.67 -11.08
N SER A 26 -5.06 -14.86 -11.88
CA SER A 26 -6.36 -15.37 -11.40
C SER A 26 -6.28 -16.78 -10.80
N ALA A 27 -5.26 -17.56 -11.17
CA ALA A 27 -5.01 -18.88 -10.61
C ALA A 27 -4.30 -18.86 -9.24
N GLU A 28 -3.77 -17.71 -8.81
CA GLU A 28 -2.88 -17.60 -7.64
C GLU A 28 -3.62 -17.09 -6.39
N GLY A 29 -4.80 -17.65 -6.10
CA GLY A 29 -5.65 -17.22 -4.97
C GLY A 29 -4.93 -17.23 -3.62
N THR A 30 -4.16 -18.28 -3.32
CA THR A 30 -3.38 -18.37 -2.08
C THR A 30 -2.33 -17.26 -1.97
N ARG A 31 -1.66 -16.92 -3.08
CA ARG A 31 -0.66 -15.85 -3.11
C ARG A 31 -1.32 -14.49 -2.89
N PHE A 32 -2.49 -14.26 -3.50
CA PHE A 32 -3.27 -13.05 -3.26
C PHE A 32 -3.60 -12.89 -1.77
N ALA A 33 -4.14 -13.93 -1.13
CA ALA A 33 -4.49 -13.90 0.28
C ALA A 33 -3.28 -13.60 1.18
N GLN A 34 -2.13 -14.22 0.89
CA GLN A 34 -0.88 -13.97 1.60
C GLN A 34 -0.43 -12.50 1.44
N VAL A 35 -0.32 -12.02 0.20
CA VAL A 35 0.13 -10.64 -0.10
C VAL A 35 -0.80 -9.60 0.53
N ALA A 36 -2.12 -9.81 0.47
CA ALA A 36 -3.11 -8.93 1.07
C ALA A 36 -2.97 -8.89 2.60
N THR A 37 -2.72 -10.04 3.23
CA THR A 37 -2.53 -10.15 4.68
C THR A 37 -1.26 -9.41 5.11
N GLU A 38 -0.12 -9.73 4.50
CA GLU A 38 1.18 -9.09 4.79
C GLU A 38 1.12 -7.56 4.58
N PHE A 39 0.51 -7.12 3.48
CA PHE A 39 0.37 -5.69 3.20
C PHE A 39 -0.54 -5.00 4.21
N THR A 40 -1.63 -5.65 4.63
CA THR A 40 -2.52 -5.13 5.68
C THR A 40 -1.78 -4.98 7.01
N GLU A 41 -0.99 -5.97 7.41
CA GLU A 41 -0.18 -5.92 8.62
C GLU A 41 0.85 -4.80 8.55
N ARG A 42 1.53 -4.64 7.41
CA ARG A 42 2.47 -3.54 7.18
C ARG A 42 1.78 -2.18 7.33
N VAL A 43 0.62 -1.98 6.70
CA VAL A 43 -0.11 -0.71 6.79
C VAL A 43 -0.60 -0.44 8.22
N LYS A 44 -1.03 -1.47 8.96
CA LYS A 44 -1.39 -1.37 10.38
C LYS A 44 -0.21 -0.94 11.23
N ALA A 45 0.99 -1.49 11.00
CA ALA A 45 2.20 -1.14 11.73
C ALA A 45 2.64 0.31 11.50
N ILE A 46 2.42 0.87 10.30
CA ILE A 46 2.68 2.30 10.00
C ILE A 46 1.68 3.21 10.76
N GLY A 47 0.50 2.69 11.11
CA GLY A 47 -0.54 3.41 11.85
C GLY A 47 -1.52 4.18 10.97
N PRO A 48 -2.40 5.01 11.57
CA PRO A 48 -3.45 5.74 10.85
C PRO A 48 -2.90 6.67 9.75
N SER A 49 -3.66 6.86 8.67
CA SER A 49 -3.30 7.77 7.59
C SER A 49 -3.28 9.23 8.07
N PRO A 50 -2.26 10.03 7.69
CA PRO A 50 -2.20 11.45 8.04
C PRO A 50 -3.33 12.26 7.39
N ILE A 51 -3.87 11.82 6.25
CA ILE A 51 -4.99 12.49 5.54
C ILE A 51 -6.26 12.49 6.38
N ARG A 52 -6.50 11.44 7.19
CA ARG A 52 -7.71 11.33 8.02
C ARG A 52 -7.81 12.44 9.08
N LYS A 53 -6.70 13.08 9.45
CA LYS A 53 -6.71 14.22 10.39
C LYS A 53 -7.03 15.55 9.70
N ALA A 54 -6.88 15.63 8.38
CA ALA A 54 -7.04 16.84 7.59
C ALA A 54 -8.43 16.96 6.93
N ALA A 55 -9.24 15.91 6.96
CA ALA A 55 -10.64 15.86 6.50
C ALA A 55 -11.59 15.86 7.70
#